data_AF-A0A972XCA5-F1
#
_entry.id   AF-A0A972XCA5-F1
#
_cell.length_a   1.000
_cell.length_b   1.000
_cell.length_c   1.000
_cell.angle_alpha   90.00
_cell.angle_beta   90.00
_cell.angle_gamma   90.00
#
_symmetry.space_group_name_H-M   'P 1'
#
loop_
_entity.id
_entity.type
_entity.pdbx_description
1 polymer ?
#
loop_
_entity_poly.entity_id
_entity_poly.type
_entity_poly.pdbx_seq_one_letter_code
_entity_poly.pdbx_strand_id
1 'polypeptide(L)' 'GPRYATRPGGYLRILKFGFRHGDNAPMALVELLDRPEIDETATVVEEA' A
#
# COMPACT_ATOMS: atom_id res chain seq x y z
N GLY A 1 0.76 7.27 15.24
CA GLY A 1 1.70 6.18 15.59
C GLY A 1 3.13 6.64 15.38
N PRO A 2 4.12 6.02 16.04
CA PRO A 2 5.53 6.44 16.01
C PRO A 2 6.12 6.57 14.59
N ARG A 3 5.70 5.71 13.66
CA ARG A 3 6.19 5.67 12.27
C ARG A 3 6.05 6.99 11.50
N TYR A 4 5.03 7.80 11.82
CA TYR A 4 4.76 9.06 11.12
C TYR A 4 4.90 10.30 12.01
N ALA A 5 5.54 10.18 13.17
CA ALA A 5 5.57 11.25 14.18
C ALA A 5 6.26 12.53 13.70
N THR A 6 7.25 12.42 12.81
CA THR A 6 8.04 13.56 12.31
C THR A 6 7.53 14.12 10.98
N ARG A 7 6.53 13.48 10.34
CA ARG A 7 6.07 13.84 9.00
C ARG A 7 4.81 14.73 9.08
N PRO A 8 4.83 15.96 8.52
CA PRO A 8 3.66 16.83 8.48
C PRO A 8 2.73 16.45 7.32
N GLY A 9 1.82 15.49 7.56
CA GLY A 9 0.78 15.09 6.59
C GLY A 9 1.27 14.18 5.45
N GLY A 10 0.34 13.83 4.56
CA GLY A 10 0.64 13.00 3.38
C GLY A 10 1.04 11.56 3.72
N TYR A 11 0.28 10.90 4.59
CA TYR A 11 0.56 9.52 5.05
C TYR A 11 0.06 8.44 4.09
N LEU A 12 -0.83 8.82 3.18
CA LEU A 12 -1.46 7.94 2.20
C LEU A 12 -1.07 8.37 0.79
N ARG A 13 -0.85 7.37 -0.08
CA ARG A 13 -0.76 7.56 -1.52
C ARG A 13 -2.01 6.95 -2.16
N ILE A 14 -2.62 7.69 -3.07
CA ILE A 14 -3.82 7.26 -3.80
C ILE A 14 -3.44 7.08 -5.27
N LEU A 15 -3.60 5.87 -5.79
CA LEU A 15 -3.32 5.49 -7.17
C LEU A 15 -4.64 5.19 -7.87
N LYS A 16 -4.95 5.91 -8.95
CA LYS A 16 -6.18 5.66 -9.73
C LYS A 16 -6.10 4.27 -10.36
N PHE A 17 -7.17 3.49 -10.22
CA PHE A 17 -7.23 2.10 -10.67
C PHE A 17 -8.46 1.83 -11.54
N GLY A 18 -8.65 2.68 -12.56
CA GLY A 18 -9.71 2.52 -13.55
C GLY A 18 -11.12 2.50 -12.94
N PHE A 19 -11.98 1.68 -13.52
CA PHE A 19 -13.38 1.54 -13.12
C PHE A 19 -13.70 0.10 -12.74
N ARG A 20 -14.58 -0.08 -11.77
CA ARG A 20 -15.06 -1.38 -11.32
C ARG A 20 -15.98 -2.01 -12.36
N HIS A 21 -15.79 -3.31 -12.58
CA HIS A 21 -16.64 -4.07 -13.50
C HIS A 21 -18.07 -4.18 -12.96
N GLY A 22 -19.06 -3.96 -13.82
CA GLY A 22 -20.49 -4.09 -13.51
C GLY A 22 -21.21 -2.77 -13.19
N ASP A 23 -20.57 -1.85 -12.46
CA ASP A 23 -21.17 -0.56 -12.09
C ASP A 23 -20.37 0.65 -12.57
N ASN A 24 -19.22 0.42 -13.22
CA ASN A 24 -18.34 1.46 -13.75
C ASN A 24 -17.97 2.51 -12.69
N ALA A 25 -17.88 2.11 -11.41
CA ALA A 25 -17.49 3.02 -10.34
C ALA A 25 -15.99 3.31 -10.40
N PRO A 26 -15.53 4.57 -10.30
CA PRO A 26 -14.10 4.91 -10.33
C PRO A 26 -13.41 4.35 -9.08
N MET A 27 -12.35 3.56 -9.30
CA MET A 27 -11.61 2.87 -8.24
C MET A 27 -10.24 3.50 -8.02
N ALA A 28 -9.71 3.33 -6.81
CA ALA A 28 -8.35 3.70 -6.48
C ALA A 28 -7.74 2.74 -5.45
N LEU A 29 -6.44 2.52 -5.56
CA LEU A 29 -5.61 1.86 -4.56
C LEU A 29 -5.13 2.90 -3.55
N VAL A 30 -5.28 2.59 -2.27
CA VAL A 30 -4.82 3.44 -1.17
C VAL A 30 -3.73 2.69 -0.42
N GLU A 31 -2.54 3.26 -0.36
CA GLU A 31 -1.39 2.68 0.32
C GLU A 31 -0.82 3.62 1.38
N LEU A 32 -0.21 3.03 2.41
CA LEU A 32 0.58 3.75 3.40
C LEU A 32 1.96 4.05 2.82
N LEU A 33 2.40 5.30 2.92
CA LEU A 33 3.60 5.76 2.24
C LEU A 33 4.89 5.05 2.69
N ASP A 34 5.04 4.81 3.99
CA ASP A 34 6.24 4.19 4.57
C ASP A 34 5.98 2.74 4.99
N ARG A 35 5.18 2.02 4.19
CA ARG A 35 4.99 0.57 4.37
C ARG A 35 6.28 -0.14 3.96
N PRO A 36 6.86 -1.01 4.81
CA PRO A 36 8.01 -1.81 4.42
C PRO A 36 7.59 -2.78 3.32
N GLU A 37 8.42 -2.90 2.28
CA GLU A 37 8.25 -3.94 1.29
C GLU A 37 8.41 -5.29 1.99
N ILE A 38 7.42 -6.15 1.81
CA ILE A 38 7.50 -7.54 2.26
C ILE A 38 8.32 -8.21 1.16
N ASP A 39 9.61 -8.40 1.42
CA ASP A 39 10.47 -9.13 0.50
C ASP A 39 10.10 -10.62 0.57
N GLU A 40 9.33 -11.07 -0.41
CA GLU A 40 8.83 -12.46 -0.51
C GLU A 40 9.98 -13.48 -0.64
N THR A 41 11.20 -13.02 -0.92
CA THR A 41 12.40 -13.88 -0.96
C THR A 41 12.81 -14.37 0.43
N ALA A 42 12.43 -13.67 1.51
CA ALA A 42 12.80 -14.04 2.87
C ALA A 42 11.96 -15.18 3.46
N THR A 43 10.77 -15.48 2.93
CA THR A 43 9.88 -16.51 3.48
C THR A 43 10.17 -17.92 2.97
N VAL A 44 10.95 -18.08 1.90
CA VAL A 44 11.28 -19.40 1.32
C VAL A 44 12.48 -20.06 2.01
N VAL A 45 13.31 -19.29 2.72
CA VAL A 45 14.55 -19.79 3.35
C VAL A 45 14.34 -20.39 4.75
N GLU A 46 13.19 -20.14 5.39
CA GLU A 46 12.87 -20.70 6.71
C GLU A 46 12.18 -22.08 6.65
N GLU A 47 11.75 -22.52 5.47
CA GLU A 47 11.03 -23.78 5.26
C GLU A 47 11.87 -24.90 4.59
N ALA A 48 13.19 -24.69 4.43
CA ALA A 48 14.11 -25.62 3.76
C ALA A 48 15.16 -26.23 4.71
#